data_AF-A0A7S2GVX8-F1
#
_entry.id   AF-A0A7S2GVX8-F1
#
_cell.length_a   1.000
_cell.length_b   1.000
_cell.length_c   1.000
_cell.angle_alpha   90.00
_cell.angle_beta   90.00
_cell.angle_gamma   90.00
#
_symmetry.space_group_name_H-M   'P 1'
#
loop_
_entity.id
_entity.type
_entity.pdbx_description
1 polymer ?
#
loop_
_entity_poly.entity_id
_entity_poly.type
_entity_poly.pdbx_seq_one_letter_code
_entity_poly.pdbx_strand_id
1 'polypeptide(L)'
;FVNLRWHDVDYGLYYVGELPEVSENRIRLPPPRPDEEEAAFLLTADWNQSGVFAIQTPETSTFFNVRYPPISQVSAGQLSRLKHLLDEVDRRALERSVSGPSGLEEILDFPSFARYYILQELVKDTDGYAFSNFMKVEAGKLFHAAPWDFDLAFHFDCTGKYYTNIFTGEVSPGVQGWNVENDRSMGYWTGPDGYGDGIWSFGSNKRQLFTNIWRHPRFAAAFATAWRAARQGPLTDAVLQTMVRKRTAEIDAAAMRDMGIWRRSRRCGFWDCCSLADSKDFRLASTDLEKYLLNRAHWIDERVGEWRVV
;
A
#
# COMPACT_ATOMS: atom_id res chain seq x y z
N PHE A 1 13.88 -11.76 9.00
CA PHE A 1 14.81 -10.98 9.86
C PHE A 1 16.10 -11.74 10.01
N VAL A 2 17.24 -11.06 9.92
CA VAL A 2 18.58 -11.65 10.02
C VAL A 2 19.50 -10.71 10.80
N ASN A 3 20.47 -11.28 11.52
CA ASN A 3 21.56 -10.51 12.11
C ASN A 3 22.67 -10.39 11.08
N LEU A 4 22.99 -9.17 10.65
CA LEU A 4 24.04 -8.94 9.66
C LEU A 4 25.40 -8.80 10.34
N ARG A 5 26.35 -9.66 9.97
CA ARG A 5 27.76 -9.53 10.37
C ARG A 5 28.65 -9.55 9.14
N TRP A 6 29.63 -8.67 9.08
CA TRP A 6 30.63 -8.62 8.01
C TRP A 6 32.00 -8.34 8.61
N HIS A 7 32.99 -9.21 8.35
CA HIS A 7 34.37 -9.10 8.85
C HIS A 7 34.39 -8.91 10.37
N ASP A 8 33.65 -9.78 11.07
CA ASP A 8 33.45 -9.79 12.52
C ASP A 8 32.71 -8.58 13.13
N VAL A 9 32.41 -7.55 12.34
CA VAL A 9 31.60 -6.40 12.76
C VAL A 9 30.11 -6.76 12.73
N ASP A 10 29.40 -6.46 13.81
CA ASP A 10 27.95 -6.60 13.91
C ASP A 10 27.27 -5.31 13.41
N TYR A 11 26.46 -5.45 12.36
CA TYR A 11 25.70 -4.35 11.75
C TYR A 11 24.25 -4.30 12.26
N GLY A 12 23.85 -5.23 13.14
CA GLY A 12 22.54 -5.22 13.76
C GLY A 12 21.51 -6.09 13.04
N LEU A 13 20.23 -5.74 13.25
CA LEU A 13 19.08 -6.52 12.80
C LEU A 13 18.52 -5.98 11.49
N TYR A 14 18.39 -6.84 10.49
CA TYR A 14 17.85 -6.50 9.17
C TYR A 14 16.58 -7.27 8.86
N TYR A 15 15.67 -6.63 8.14
CA TYR A 15 14.57 -7.30 7.45
C TYR A 15 15.00 -7.59 6.00
N VAL A 16 14.91 -8.86 5.59
CA VAL A 16 15.15 -9.26 4.20
C VAL A 16 13.78 -9.34 3.55
N GLY A 17 13.47 -8.34 2.73
CA GLY A 17 12.23 -8.27 1.96
C GLY A 17 12.32 -9.05 0.66
N GLU A 18 11.22 -9.72 0.31
CA GLU A 18 11.09 -10.40 -0.97
C GLU A 18 10.64 -9.43 -2.05
N LEU A 19 11.47 -9.17 -3.07
CA LEU A 19 11.09 -8.30 -4.19
C LEU A 19 9.90 -8.90 -4.97
N PRO A 20 8.78 -8.17 -5.14
CA PRO A 20 7.70 -8.64 -6.00
C PRO A 20 8.14 -8.71 -7.46
N GLU A 21 8.27 -9.92 -7.98
CA GLU A 21 8.75 -10.19 -9.35
C GLU A 21 8.01 -11.37 -9.99
N VAL A 22 8.13 -11.46 -11.31
CA VAL A 22 7.58 -12.58 -12.07
C VAL A 22 8.50 -13.78 -11.98
N SER A 23 8.05 -14.86 -11.33
CA SER A 23 8.74 -16.15 -11.28
C SER A 23 7.80 -17.28 -10.85
N GLU A 24 8.23 -18.53 -11.00
CA GLU A 24 7.41 -19.73 -10.71
C GLU A 24 6.92 -19.79 -9.25
N ASN A 25 7.70 -19.27 -8.29
CA ASN A 25 7.35 -19.31 -6.88
C ASN A 25 6.83 -17.97 -6.34
N ARG A 26 6.54 -17.01 -7.22
CA ARG A 26 6.08 -15.65 -6.88
C ARG A 26 4.86 -15.27 -7.72
N ILE A 27 4.93 -14.14 -8.43
CA ILE A 27 3.88 -13.69 -9.33
C ILE A 27 4.01 -14.51 -10.62
N ARG A 28 3.10 -15.47 -10.81
CA ARG A 28 3.06 -16.27 -12.03
C ARG A 28 2.36 -15.49 -13.13
N LEU A 29 3.08 -15.19 -14.20
CA LEU A 29 2.55 -14.64 -15.45
C LEU A 29 3.13 -15.44 -16.63
N PRO A 30 2.37 -15.63 -17.72
CA PRO A 30 2.87 -16.32 -18.90
C PRO A 30 4.05 -15.56 -19.55
N PRO A 31 4.93 -16.27 -20.29
CA PRO A 31 5.97 -15.63 -21.10
C PRO A 31 5.35 -14.70 -22.16
N PRO A 32 6.05 -13.62 -22.55
CA PRO A 32 5.60 -12.73 -23.62
C PRO A 32 5.51 -13.48 -24.95
N ARG A 33 4.40 -13.29 -25.65
CA ARG A 33 4.13 -13.83 -26.99
C ARG A 33 3.74 -12.66 -27.89
N PRO A 34 4.69 -11.99 -28.56
CA PRO A 34 4.44 -10.73 -29.28
C PRO A 34 3.52 -10.89 -30.50
N ASP A 35 3.35 -12.12 -30.98
CA ASP A 35 2.43 -12.53 -32.04
C ASP A 35 0.98 -12.66 -31.58
N GLU A 36 0.74 -12.76 -30.27
CA GLU A 36 -0.62 -12.76 -29.70
C GLU A 36 -1.16 -11.35 -29.49
N GLU A 37 -2.47 -11.19 -29.58
CA GLU A 37 -3.08 -9.89 -29.34
C GLU A 37 -3.11 -9.49 -27.86
N GLU A 38 -3.17 -10.48 -26.96
CA GLU A 38 -3.16 -10.26 -25.51
C GLU A 38 -1.79 -10.61 -24.92
N ALA A 39 -1.41 -9.87 -23.89
CA ALA A 39 -0.24 -10.16 -23.08
C ALA A 39 -0.59 -9.96 -21.60
N ALA A 40 0.09 -10.70 -20.74
CA ALA A 40 0.05 -10.45 -19.32
C ALA A 40 1.12 -9.43 -18.92
N PHE A 41 0.80 -8.56 -17.97
CA PHE A 41 1.72 -7.52 -17.51
C PHE A 41 1.86 -7.53 -16.00
N LEU A 42 3.05 -7.23 -15.50
CA LEU A 42 3.26 -6.75 -14.14
C LEU A 42 3.51 -5.25 -14.22
N LEU A 43 2.78 -4.49 -13.42
CA LEU A 43 2.80 -3.04 -13.37
C LEU A 43 3.10 -2.57 -11.94
N THR A 44 3.66 -1.38 -11.78
CA THR A 44 3.65 -0.66 -10.50
C THR A 44 2.94 0.68 -10.62
N ALA A 45 1.93 0.95 -9.78
CA ALA A 45 1.49 2.31 -9.53
C ALA A 45 2.50 2.98 -8.61
N ASP A 46 3.24 3.93 -9.17
CA ASP A 46 4.38 4.57 -8.52
C ASP A 46 4.74 5.89 -9.23
N TRP A 47 5.81 6.57 -8.79
CA TRP A 47 6.46 7.63 -9.57
C TRP A 47 6.78 7.16 -10.99
N ASN A 48 6.77 8.09 -11.95
CA ASN A 48 7.29 7.80 -13.28
C ASN A 48 8.80 7.55 -13.17
N GLN A 49 9.23 6.31 -13.41
CA GLN A 49 10.62 5.93 -13.20
C GLN A 49 11.43 6.12 -14.49
N SER A 50 12.55 6.84 -14.38
CA SER A 50 13.47 7.03 -15.51
C SER A 50 13.94 5.68 -16.06
N GLY A 51 13.89 5.54 -17.39
CA GLY A 51 14.28 4.30 -18.07
C GLY A 51 13.25 3.17 -18.03
N VAL A 52 12.09 3.39 -17.39
CA VAL A 52 10.97 2.44 -17.38
C VAL A 52 9.83 2.99 -18.22
N PHE A 53 9.23 2.16 -19.07
CA PHE A 53 8.05 2.57 -19.81
C PHE A 53 6.87 2.71 -18.87
N ALA A 54 6.22 3.88 -18.89
CA ALA A 54 5.09 4.18 -18.04
C ALA A 54 3.89 4.66 -18.87
N ILE A 55 2.70 4.28 -18.42
CA ILE A 55 1.42 4.79 -18.91
C ILE A 55 0.86 5.71 -17.84
N GLN A 56 0.54 6.95 -18.22
CA GLN A 56 -0.20 7.87 -17.39
C GLN A 56 -1.68 7.82 -17.77
N THR A 57 -2.56 7.56 -16.82
CA THR A 57 -4.00 7.57 -17.07
C THR A 57 -4.54 9.01 -17.13
N PRO A 58 -5.54 9.29 -17.97
CA PRO A 58 -5.92 10.66 -18.30
C PRO A 58 -6.68 11.39 -17.18
N GLU A 59 -7.51 10.69 -16.40
CA GLU A 59 -8.43 11.32 -15.46
C GLU A 59 -7.76 11.59 -14.11
N THR A 60 -6.98 10.62 -13.63
CA THR A 60 -6.34 10.70 -12.32
C THR A 60 -4.86 10.99 -12.40
N SER A 61 -4.25 11.00 -13.60
CA SER A 61 -2.80 11.14 -13.76
C SER A 61 -2.01 10.06 -13.01
N THR A 62 -2.59 8.87 -12.82
CA THR A 62 -1.91 7.74 -12.19
C THR A 62 -0.88 7.16 -13.14
N PHE A 63 0.37 6.98 -12.68
CA PHE A 63 1.44 6.37 -13.46
C PHE A 63 1.51 4.87 -13.19
N PHE A 64 1.40 4.08 -14.25
CA PHE A 64 1.65 2.64 -14.25
C PHE A 64 2.95 2.34 -14.98
N ASN A 65 3.98 1.95 -14.24
CA ASN A 65 5.26 1.55 -14.82
C ASN A 65 5.22 0.06 -15.19
N VAL A 66 5.55 -0.30 -16.42
CA VAL A 66 5.57 -1.68 -16.88
C VAL A 66 6.86 -2.36 -16.43
N ARG A 67 6.73 -3.40 -15.59
CA ARG A 67 7.85 -4.20 -15.04
C ARG A 67 8.08 -5.50 -15.77
N TYR A 68 7.00 -6.07 -16.28
CA TYR A 68 7.05 -7.30 -17.05
C TYR A 68 5.93 -7.28 -18.10
N PRO A 69 6.19 -7.84 -19.29
CA PRO A 69 7.50 -8.27 -19.78
C PRO A 69 8.39 -7.06 -20.15
N PRO A 70 9.68 -7.26 -20.47
CA PRO A 70 10.49 -6.19 -21.06
C PRO A 70 9.81 -5.62 -22.29
N ILE A 71 9.76 -4.29 -22.43
CA ILE A 71 9.00 -3.64 -23.52
C ILE A 71 9.49 -4.03 -24.91
N SER A 72 10.76 -4.37 -25.06
CA SER A 72 11.31 -4.90 -26.32
C SER A 72 10.69 -6.23 -26.75
N GLN A 73 9.92 -6.89 -25.89
CA GLN A 73 9.22 -8.16 -26.14
C GLN A 73 7.69 -7.98 -26.24
N VAL A 74 7.20 -6.74 -26.29
CA VAL A 74 5.77 -6.41 -26.39
C VAL A 74 5.48 -5.77 -27.73
N SER A 75 4.40 -6.20 -28.40
CA SER A 75 3.97 -5.58 -29.65
C SER A 75 3.28 -4.23 -29.42
N ALA A 76 3.26 -3.36 -30.44
CA ALA A 76 2.54 -2.08 -30.36
C ALA A 76 1.04 -2.27 -30.08
N GLY A 77 0.43 -3.34 -30.62
CA GLY A 77 -0.98 -3.69 -30.37
C GLY A 77 -1.23 -4.04 -28.91
N GLN A 78 -0.35 -4.84 -28.30
CA GLN A 78 -0.43 -5.21 -26.88
C GLN A 78 -0.30 -3.98 -25.96
N LEU A 79 0.64 -3.07 -26.26
CA LEU A 79 0.77 -1.80 -25.51
C LEU A 79 -0.46 -0.90 -25.65
N SER A 80 -1.03 -0.82 -26.86
CA SER A 80 -2.25 -0.05 -27.08
C SER A 80 -3.43 -0.61 -26.29
N ARG A 81 -3.56 -1.93 -26.21
CA ARG A 81 -4.61 -2.59 -25.40
C ARG A 81 -4.41 -2.39 -23.91
N LEU A 82 -3.17 -2.51 -23.43
CA LEU A 82 -2.84 -2.19 -22.03
C LEU A 82 -3.22 -0.76 -21.69
N LYS A 83 -2.85 0.22 -22.54
CA LYS A 83 -3.22 1.62 -22.33
C LYS A 83 -4.73 1.79 -22.29
N HIS A 84 -5.45 1.23 -23.26
CA HIS A 84 -6.91 1.31 -23.31
C HIS A 84 -7.57 0.71 -22.06
N LEU A 85 -7.09 -0.44 -21.56
CA LEU A 85 -7.58 -1.03 -20.31
C LEU A 85 -7.37 -0.08 -19.13
N LEU A 86 -6.18 0.50 -18.97
CA LEU A 86 -5.88 1.40 -17.85
C LEU A 86 -6.68 2.70 -17.93
N ASP A 87 -6.86 3.26 -19.13
CA ASP A 87 -7.71 4.44 -19.36
C ASP A 87 -9.18 4.12 -18.99
N GLU A 88 -9.70 2.95 -19.39
CA GLU A 88 -11.07 2.52 -19.07
C GLU A 88 -11.26 2.27 -17.57
N VAL A 89 -10.27 1.67 -16.88
CA VAL A 89 -10.29 1.54 -15.42
C VAL A 89 -10.38 2.92 -14.76
N ASP A 90 -9.56 3.87 -15.21
CA ASP A 90 -9.51 5.22 -14.66
C ASP A 90 -10.84 5.96 -14.82
N ARG A 91 -11.42 5.88 -16.02
CA ARG A 91 -12.70 6.49 -16.38
C ARG A 91 -13.87 5.86 -15.61
N ARG A 92 -13.97 4.53 -15.58
CA ARG A 92 -15.08 3.82 -14.91
C ARG A 92 -15.00 3.90 -13.38
N ALA A 93 -13.81 4.09 -12.81
CA ALA A 93 -13.67 4.36 -11.38
C ALA A 93 -14.32 5.69 -10.98
N LEU A 94 -14.31 6.71 -11.84
CA LEU A 94 -14.99 7.99 -11.60
C LEU A 94 -16.52 7.90 -11.69
N GLU A 95 -17.04 6.96 -12.47
CA GLU A 95 -18.48 6.84 -12.71
C GLU A 95 -19.20 6.42 -11.43
N ARG A 96 -19.82 7.42 -10.77
CA ARG A 96 -20.74 7.20 -9.65
C ARG A 96 -22.10 6.72 -10.17
N SER A 97 -22.13 5.60 -10.87
CA SER A 97 -23.40 5.02 -11.30
C SER A 97 -24.12 4.42 -10.09
N VAL A 98 -25.11 5.14 -9.56
CA VAL A 98 -26.00 4.69 -8.49
C VAL A 98 -27.11 3.77 -9.05
N SER A 99 -27.31 3.75 -10.37
CA SER A 99 -28.47 3.13 -11.03
C SER A 99 -28.14 2.07 -12.10
N GLY A 100 -26.88 1.63 -12.21
CA GLY A 100 -26.46 0.57 -13.13
C GLY A 100 -25.01 0.13 -12.94
N PRO A 101 -24.56 -1.02 -13.47
CA PRO A 101 -23.15 -1.40 -13.43
C PRO A 101 -22.32 -0.36 -14.19
N SER A 102 -21.29 0.21 -13.54
CA SER A 102 -20.25 0.98 -14.26
C SER A 102 -19.43 0.08 -15.19
N GLY A 103 -19.58 -1.25 -15.03
CA GLY A 103 -18.75 -2.24 -15.71
C GLY A 103 -17.30 -2.23 -15.19
N LEU A 104 -17.00 -1.55 -14.08
CA LEU A 104 -15.66 -1.55 -13.50
C LEU A 104 -15.26 -2.95 -13.04
N GLU A 105 -16.18 -3.71 -12.42
CA GLU A 105 -15.93 -5.10 -11.99
C GLU A 105 -15.60 -6.09 -13.11
N GLU A 106 -15.91 -5.72 -14.36
CA GLU A 106 -15.59 -6.52 -15.55
C GLU A 106 -14.10 -6.43 -15.89
N ILE A 107 -13.50 -5.25 -15.69
CA ILE A 107 -12.11 -4.93 -16.06
C ILE A 107 -11.17 -4.75 -14.87
N LEU A 108 -11.70 -4.65 -13.64
CA LEU A 108 -10.95 -4.57 -12.39
C LEU A 108 -11.43 -5.64 -11.41
N ASP A 109 -10.51 -6.42 -10.86
CA ASP A 109 -10.82 -7.52 -9.98
C ASP A 109 -11.07 -7.05 -8.54
N PHE A 110 -12.34 -6.86 -8.19
CA PHE A 110 -12.72 -6.38 -6.85
C PHE A 110 -12.19 -7.25 -5.71
N PRO A 111 -12.20 -8.59 -5.75
CA PRO A 111 -11.66 -9.40 -4.67
C PRO A 111 -10.17 -9.13 -4.39
N SER A 112 -9.31 -9.03 -5.41
CA SER A 112 -7.90 -8.75 -5.21
C SER A 112 -7.66 -7.34 -4.65
N PHE A 113 -8.35 -6.33 -5.18
CA PHE A 113 -8.26 -4.96 -4.66
C PHE A 113 -8.83 -4.86 -3.24
N ALA A 114 -9.94 -5.52 -2.92
CA ALA A 114 -10.50 -5.52 -1.56
C ALA A 114 -9.51 -6.05 -0.53
N ARG A 115 -8.72 -7.10 -0.86
CA ARG A 115 -7.65 -7.61 0.02
C ARG A 115 -6.55 -6.58 0.26
N TYR A 116 -6.16 -5.85 -0.78
CA TYR A 116 -5.20 -4.75 -0.65
C TYR A 116 -5.73 -3.62 0.23
N TYR A 117 -6.98 -3.20 0.04
CA TYR A 117 -7.61 -2.18 0.87
C TYR A 117 -7.75 -2.64 2.31
N ILE A 118 -8.08 -3.91 2.58
CA ILE A 118 -8.09 -4.45 3.95
C ILE A 118 -6.73 -4.25 4.61
N LEU A 119 -5.64 -4.57 3.92
CA LEU A 119 -4.30 -4.37 4.44
C LEU A 119 -4.04 -2.88 4.71
N GLN A 120 -4.26 -2.02 3.71
CA GLN A 120 -3.96 -0.60 3.84
C GLN A 120 -4.82 0.13 4.86
N GLU A 121 -6.10 -0.23 4.99
CA GLU A 121 -6.97 0.34 5.99
C GLU A 121 -6.62 -0.15 7.39
N LEU A 122 -6.25 -1.42 7.57
CA LEU A 122 -5.85 -1.96 8.87
C LEU A 122 -4.56 -1.32 9.38
N VAL A 123 -3.59 -1.07 8.50
CA VAL A 123 -2.26 -0.58 8.91
C VAL A 123 -2.12 0.94 8.83
N LYS A 124 -3.02 1.62 8.09
CA LYS A 124 -2.98 3.06 7.78
C LYS A 124 -1.61 3.54 7.30
N ASP A 125 -1.07 2.86 6.29
CA ASP A 125 0.20 3.26 5.69
C ASP A 125 0.11 4.66 5.06
N THR A 126 1.16 5.45 5.27
CA THR A 126 1.26 6.83 4.83
C THR A 126 1.54 6.94 3.32
N ASP A 127 2.22 5.98 2.72
CA ASP A 127 2.50 5.99 1.27
C ASP A 127 1.47 5.23 0.44
N GLY A 128 0.66 4.42 1.12
CA GLY A 128 -0.44 3.67 0.54
C GLY A 128 -1.36 4.48 -0.36
N TYR A 129 -1.93 3.76 -1.33
CA TYR A 129 -2.79 4.30 -2.39
C TYR A 129 -2.13 5.27 -3.36
N ALA A 130 -0.82 5.55 -3.25
CA ALA A 130 -0.09 6.35 -4.24
C ALA A 130 1.11 5.62 -4.84
N PHE A 131 1.85 4.86 -4.02
CA PHE A 131 3.14 4.28 -4.41
C PHE A 131 3.26 2.82 -3.97
N SER A 132 4.30 2.14 -4.46
CA SER A 132 4.67 0.80 -4.01
C SER A 132 3.57 -0.26 -4.22
N ASN A 133 2.73 -0.08 -5.25
CA ASN A 133 1.61 -0.98 -5.53
C ASN A 133 1.88 -1.80 -6.79
N PHE A 134 2.08 -3.11 -6.64
CA PHE A 134 2.20 -4.02 -7.77
C PHE A 134 0.82 -4.51 -8.19
N MET A 135 0.54 -4.39 -9.48
CA MET A 135 -0.68 -4.88 -10.12
C MET A 135 -0.33 -5.76 -11.29
N LYS A 136 -1.21 -6.68 -11.64
CA LYS A 136 -1.06 -7.49 -12.85
C LYS A 136 -2.24 -7.30 -13.79
N VAL A 137 -1.97 -7.39 -15.08
CA VAL A 137 -3.00 -7.52 -16.12
C VAL A 137 -2.94 -8.94 -16.66
N GLU A 138 -4.08 -9.61 -16.73
CA GLU A 138 -4.24 -10.94 -17.29
C GLU A 138 -5.65 -11.08 -17.85
N ALA A 139 -5.78 -11.65 -19.06
CA ALA A 139 -7.06 -11.83 -19.74
C ALA A 139 -7.95 -10.56 -19.77
N GLY A 140 -7.36 -9.42 -20.12
CA GLY A 140 -8.05 -8.13 -20.22
C GLY A 140 -8.50 -7.51 -18.89
N LYS A 141 -8.08 -8.05 -17.74
CA LYS A 141 -8.49 -7.58 -16.41
C LYS A 141 -7.30 -7.14 -15.55
N LEU A 142 -7.48 -6.06 -14.80
CA LEU A 142 -6.52 -5.55 -13.82
C LEU A 142 -6.76 -6.19 -12.44
N PHE A 143 -5.71 -6.71 -11.84
CA PHE A 143 -5.71 -7.30 -10.49
C PHE A 143 -4.68 -6.61 -9.61
N HIS A 144 -4.97 -6.50 -8.32
CA HIS A 144 -3.92 -6.19 -7.36
C HIS A 144 -3.02 -7.43 -7.19
N ALA A 145 -1.70 -7.27 -7.29
CA ALA A 145 -0.75 -8.38 -7.27
C ALA A 145 -0.01 -8.48 -5.93
N ALA A 146 0.64 -7.41 -5.49
CA ALA A 146 1.40 -7.40 -4.25
C ALA A 146 1.56 -5.97 -3.71
N PRO A 147 1.44 -5.77 -2.39
CA PRO A 147 1.78 -4.51 -1.77
C PRO A 147 3.28 -4.48 -1.43
N TRP A 148 3.87 -3.28 -1.33
CA TRP A 148 5.27 -3.08 -0.94
C TRP A 148 5.38 -1.84 -0.04
N ASP A 149 6.47 -1.76 0.74
CA ASP A 149 6.85 -0.61 1.58
C ASP A 149 5.81 -0.20 2.65
N PHE A 150 5.92 -0.78 3.86
CA PHE A 150 4.99 -0.55 4.98
C PHE A 150 5.70 0.00 6.23
N ASP A 151 6.87 0.60 6.06
CA ASP A 151 7.65 1.19 7.14
C ASP A 151 7.02 2.49 7.68
N LEU A 152 6.13 3.14 6.91
CA LEU A 152 5.33 4.30 7.32
C LEU A 152 3.89 3.95 7.77
N ALA A 153 3.68 2.72 8.21
CA ALA A 153 2.41 2.22 8.74
C ALA A 153 2.41 2.08 10.28
N PHE A 154 1.28 1.65 10.84
CA PHE A 154 1.09 1.32 12.26
C PHE A 154 1.35 2.48 13.23
N HIS A 155 0.47 3.48 13.23
CA HIS A 155 0.53 4.63 14.17
C HIS A 155 1.66 5.63 13.86
N PHE A 156 1.93 5.86 12.58
CA PHE A 156 2.77 6.94 12.09
C PHE A 156 2.03 8.31 12.13
N ASP A 157 1.49 8.76 13.27
CA ASP A 157 0.40 9.76 13.30
C ASP A 157 0.72 11.16 13.87
N CYS A 158 1.99 11.51 14.03
CA CYS A 158 2.37 12.81 14.61
C CYS A 158 2.27 14.02 13.67
N THR A 159 1.90 13.80 12.41
CA THR A 159 1.72 14.90 11.45
C THR A 159 0.27 14.92 10.98
N GLY A 160 -0.56 15.70 11.66
CA GLY A 160 -2.02 15.79 11.38
C GLY A 160 -2.36 16.05 9.91
N LYS A 161 -1.46 16.73 9.18
CA LYS A 161 -1.58 16.95 7.73
C LYS A 161 -1.79 15.66 6.92
N TYR A 162 -1.20 14.53 7.32
CA TYR A 162 -1.32 13.24 6.60
C TYR A 162 -2.58 12.45 6.97
N TYR A 163 -3.40 13.01 7.85
CA TYR A 163 -4.61 12.40 8.41
C TYR A 163 -5.82 13.33 8.33
N THR A 164 -5.71 14.40 7.52
CA THR A 164 -6.83 15.28 7.19
C THR A 164 -7.69 14.61 6.14
N ASN A 165 -8.99 14.42 6.38
CA ASN A 165 -9.89 13.86 5.40
C ASN A 165 -10.11 14.85 4.22
N ILE A 166 -9.93 14.39 2.98
CA ILE A 166 -10.07 15.23 1.76
C ILE A 166 -11.49 15.78 1.54
N PHE A 167 -12.51 15.16 2.14
CA PHE A 167 -13.92 15.53 1.94
C PHE A 167 -14.46 16.39 3.07
N THR A 168 -14.08 16.10 4.31
CA THR A 168 -14.60 16.79 5.50
C THR A 168 -13.64 17.83 6.06
N GLY A 169 -12.34 17.72 5.76
CA GLY A 169 -11.29 18.52 6.39
C GLY A 169 -10.98 18.10 7.83
N GLU A 170 -11.63 17.07 8.36
CA GLU A 170 -11.39 16.60 9.73
C GLU A 170 -10.07 15.86 9.85
N VAL A 171 -9.32 16.12 10.91
CA VAL A 171 -8.04 15.48 11.19
C VAL A 171 -8.25 14.28 12.11
N SER A 172 -7.97 13.07 11.62
CA SER A 172 -8.21 11.80 12.31
C SER A 172 -6.92 10.98 12.48
N PRO A 173 -6.02 11.36 13.42
CA PRO A 173 -4.84 10.58 13.74
C PRO A 173 -5.23 9.26 14.44
N GLY A 174 -4.25 8.40 14.66
CA GLY A 174 -4.45 7.12 15.33
C GLY A 174 -5.36 6.20 14.53
N VAL A 175 -6.33 5.60 15.21
CA VAL A 175 -7.15 4.51 14.67
C VAL A 175 -8.39 4.97 13.91
N GLN A 176 -8.70 6.27 13.87
CA GLN A 176 -9.93 6.79 13.27
C GLN A 176 -9.74 7.24 11.82
N GLY A 177 -10.83 7.38 11.07
CA GLY A 177 -10.82 7.82 9.67
C GLY A 177 -10.35 6.75 8.68
N TRP A 178 -10.87 6.78 7.45
CA TRP A 178 -10.43 5.89 6.38
C TRP A 178 -9.09 6.37 5.81
N ASN A 179 -8.13 5.47 5.66
CA ASN A 179 -6.79 5.80 5.21
C ASN A 179 -6.79 6.35 3.78
N VAL A 180 -7.59 5.76 2.90
CA VAL A 180 -7.75 6.18 1.49
C VAL A 180 -8.39 7.57 1.33
N GLU A 181 -9.03 8.10 2.36
CA GLU A 181 -9.66 9.42 2.36
C GLU A 181 -8.75 10.51 2.92
N ASN A 182 -7.52 10.17 3.35
CA ASN A 182 -6.59 11.16 3.87
C ASN A 182 -5.92 11.97 2.75
N ASP A 183 -5.92 13.28 2.90
CA ASP A 183 -5.18 14.22 2.07
C ASP A 183 -3.69 14.06 2.34
N ARG A 184 -2.94 13.72 1.29
CA ARG A 184 -1.47 13.75 1.32
C ARG A 184 -0.91 14.53 0.14
N SER A 185 -1.67 15.50 -0.37
CA SER A 185 -1.30 16.36 -1.50
C SER A 185 0.04 17.08 -1.31
N MET A 186 0.47 17.29 -0.06
CA MET A 186 1.76 17.88 0.26
C MET A 186 2.44 17.16 1.42
N GLY A 187 3.66 16.65 1.19
CA GLY A 187 4.60 16.26 2.25
C GLY A 187 5.77 17.22 2.28
N TYR A 188 6.16 17.70 3.46
CA TYR A 188 7.57 18.07 3.66
C TYR A 188 8.33 16.75 3.65
N TRP A 189 9.53 16.61 3.07
CA TRP A 189 10.34 15.40 3.18
C TRP A 189 11.81 15.77 3.41
N THR A 190 12.53 14.95 4.17
CA THR A 190 13.98 15.06 4.24
C THR A 190 14.55 13.98 3.35
N GLY A 191 15.20 14.38 2.25
CA GLY A 191 15.73 13.40 1.31
C GLY A 191 16.84 12.53 1.85
N PRO A 192 17.19 11.44 1.12
CA PRO A 192 18.26 10.52 1.51
C PRO A 192 19.60 11.25 1.69
N ASP A 193 19.74 12.42 1.07
CA ASP A 193 20.93 13.27 1.17
C ASP A 193 21.01 14.07 2.49
N GLY A 194 19.95 14.09 3.30
CA GLY A 194 19.92 14.73 4.61
C GLY A 194 19.95 16.26 4.56
N TYR A 195 18.98 16.89 5.23
CA TYR A 195 18.90 18.33 5.50
C TYR A 195 18.90 19.28 4.27
N GLY A 196 17.70 19.73 3.92
CA GLY A 196 17.50 20.88 3.01
C GLY A 196 16.21 20.72 2.21
N ASP A 197 15.22 21.57 2.49
CA ASP A 197 14.04 21.98 1.71
C ASP A 197 13.44 21.02 0.66
N GLY A 198 13.52 19.71 0.88
CA GLY A 198 12.95 18.68 0.02
C GLY A 198 11.45 18.57 0.23
N ILE A 199 10.67 19.61 -0.05
CA ILE A 199 9.22 19.47 -0.12
C ILE A 199 8.89 18.69 -1.38
N TRP A 200 8.76 17.37 -1.27
CA TRP A 200 8.22 16.55 -2.35
C TRP A 200 6.70 16.55 -2.22
N SER A 201 6.05 17.24 -3.15
CA SER A 201 4.62 17.09 -3.35
C SER A 201 4.35 15.65 -3.80
N PHE A 202 3.71 14.86 -2.94
CA PHE A 202 3.20 13.55 -3.35
C PHE A 202 2.15 13.70 -4.47
N GLY A 203 1.45 14.84 -4.50
CA GLY A 203 0.37 15.17 -5.43
C GLY A 203 -0.91 14.38 -5.15
N SER A 204 -2.02 15.07 -4.86
CA SER A 204 -3.34 14.43 -4.63
C SER A 204 -3.77 13.51 -5.78
N ASN A 205 -3.43 13.89 -7.02
CA ASN A 205 -3.76 13.15 -8.22
C ASN A 205 -3.36 11.66 -8.15
N LYS A 206 -2.24 11.32 -7.50
CA LYS A 206 -1.71 9.95 -7.50
C LYS A 206 -2.54 8.93 -6.72
N ARG A 207 -3.45 9.41 -5.88
CA ARG A 207 -4.37 8.58 -5.08
C ARG A 207 -5.77 8.56 -5.63
N GLN A 208 -6.06 9.47 -6.56
CA GLN A 208 -7.41 9.73 -7.01
C GLN A 208 -8.05 8.47 -7.60
N LEU A 209 -7.29 7.63 -8.32
CA LEU A 209 -7.77 6.34 -8.80
C LEU A 209 -8.29 5.45 -7.65
N PHE A 210 -7.48 5.28 -6.60
CA PHE A 210 -7.84 4.46 -5.45
C PHE A 210 -8.99 5.08 -4.65
N THR A 211 -9.03 6.40 -4.49
CA THR A 211 -10.16 7.10 -3.88
C THR A 211 -11.44 6.91 -4.71
N ASN A 212 -11.34 6.92 -6.04
CA ASN A 212 -12.49 6.69 -6.93
C ASN A 212 -12.99 5.25 -6.83
N ILE A 213 -12.08 4.26 -6.85
CA ILE A 213 -12.41 2.84 -6.63
C ILE A 213 -13.08 2.65 -5.25
N TRP A 214 -12.53 3.25 -4.20
CA TRP A 214 -13.09 3.20 -2.84
C TRP A 214 -14.55 3.64 -2.83
N ARG A 215 -14.84 4.76 -3.49
CA ARG A 215 -16.17 5.37 -3.55
C ARG A 215 -17.12 4.68 -4.53
N HIS A 216 -16.67 3.67 -5.26
CA HIS A 216 -17.54 2.92 -6.15
C HIS A 216 -18.48 2.00 -5.34
N PRO A 217 -19.82 2.12 -5.44
CA PRO A 217 -20.75 1.44 -4.54
C PRO A 217 -20.61 -0.09 -4.50
N ARG A 218 -20.36 -0.71 -5.67
CA ARG A 218 -20.15 -2.16 -5.74
C ARG A 218 -18.80 -2.59 -5.16
N PHE A 219 -17.77 -1.75 -5.30
CA PHE A 219 -16.48 -2.04 -4.67
C PHE A 219 -16.60 -1.87 -3.15
N ALA A 220 -17.33 -0.85 -2.70
CA ALA A 220 -17.60 -0.64 -1.29
C ALA A 220 -18.27 -1.87 -0.63
N ALA A 221 -19.29 -2.42 -1.30
CA ALA A 221 -19.93 -3.66 -0.87
C ALA A 221 -18.97 -4.87 -0.89
N ALA A 222 -18.09 -4.96 -1.89
CA ALA A 222 -17.09 -6.02 -1.98
C ALA A 222 -16.05 -5.93 -0.84
N PHE A 223 -15.55 -4.73 -0.54
CA PHE A 223 -14.67 -4.48 0.60
C PHE A 223 -15.34 -4.86 1.92
N ALA A 224 -16.57 -4.40 2.16
CA ALA A 224 -17.29 -4.71 3.39
C ALA A 224 -17.51 -6.23 3.58
N THR A 225 -17.81 -6.94 2.49
CA THR A 225 -17.94 -8.40 2.50
C THR A 225 -16.59 -9.07 2.81
N ALA A 226 -15.52 -8.64 2.13
CA ALA A 226 -14.18 -9.18 2.34
C ALA A 226 -13.66 -8.92 3.76
N TRP A 227 -13.90 -7.73 4.32
CA TRP A 227 -13.51 -7.38 5.69
C TRP A 227 -14.20 -8.30 6.71
N ARG A 228 -15.53 -8.45 6.63
CA ARG A 228 -16.28 -9.34 7.53
C ARG A 228 -15.80 -10.79 7.45
N ALA A 229 -15.51 -11.28 6.25
CA ALA A 229 -14.93 -12.61 6.06
C ALA A 229 -13.53 -12.71 6.68
N ALA A 230 -12.68 -11.71 6.50
CA ALA A 230 -11.33 -11.68 7.07
C ALA A 230 -11.35 -11.68 8.61
N ARG A 231 -12.32 -10.97 9.22
CA ARG A 231 -12.55 -10.92 10.68
C ARG A 231 -13.09 -12.21 11.27
N GLN A 232 -13.53 -13.16 10.45
CA GLN A 232 -13.87 -14.54 10.85
C GLN A 232 -12.72 -15.53 10.61
N GLY A 233 -11.59 -15.08 10.08
CA GLY A 233 -10.46 -15.95 9.72
C GLY A 233 -9.11 -15.29 9.99
N PRO A 234 -8.39 -14.85 8.94
CA PRO A 234 -6.99 -14.44 9.05
C PRO A 234 -6.76 -13.18 9.89
N LEU A 235 -7.81 -12.41 10.20
CA LEU A 235 -7.70 -11.16 10.94
C LEU A 235 -8.53 -11.15 12.21
N THR A 236 -8.81 -12.29 12.86
CA THR A 236 -9.44 -12.26 14.21
C THR A 236 -8.49 -11.61 15.23
N ASP A 237 -9.03 -11.12 16.35
CA ASP A 237 -8.20 -10.50 17.41
C ASP A 237 -7.09 -11.44 17.89
N ALA A 238 -7.44 -12.71 18.14
CA ALA A 238 -6.49 -13.72 18.57
C ALA A 238 -5.37 -13.96 17.53
N VAL A 239 -5.70 -13.93 16.23
CA VAL A 239 -4.72 -14.07 15.15
C VAL A 239 -3.81 -12.85 15.09
N LEU A 240 -4.35 -11.64 15.16
CA LEU A 240 -3.57 -10.39 15.16
C LEU A 240 -2.60 -10.33 16.36
N GLN A 241 -3.07 -10.63 17.56
CA GLN A 241 -2.22 -10.69 18.76
C GLN A 241 -1.14 -11.76 18.64
N THR A 242 -1.52 -12.97 18.22
CA THR A 242 -0.57 -14.07 18.06
C THR A 242 0.51 -13.73 17.04
N MET A 243 0.14 -13.06 15.94
CA MET A 243 1.09 -12.62 14.91
C MET A 243 2.15 -11.67 15.48
N VAL A 244 1.74 -10.62 16.19
CA VAL A 244 2.66 -9.65 16.82
C VAL A 244 3.52 -10.35 17.86
N ARG A 245 2.90 -11.04 18.84
CA ARG A 245 3.63 -11.67 19.95
C ARG A 245 4.63 -12.71 19.47
N LYS A 246 4.25 -13.56 18.51
CA LYS A 246 5.14 -14.56 17.93
C LYS A 246 6.34 -13.87 17.28
N ARG A 247 6.10 -12.86 16.44
CA ARG A 247 7.19 -12.15 15.76
C ARG A 247 8.10 -11.42 16.74
N THR A 248 7.53 -10.74 17.74
CA THR A 248 8.28 -10.08 18.81
C THR A 248 9.17 -11.06 19.54
N ALA A 249 8.65 -12.22 19.97
CA ALA A 249 9.43 -13.24 20.66
C ALA A 249 10.56 -13.81 19.80
N GLU A 250 10.32 -14.03 18.50
CA GLU A 250 11.33 -14.52 17.56
C GLU A 250 12.52 -13.57 17.38
N ILE A 251 12.32 -12.25 17.55
CA ILE A 251 13.36 -11.25 17.27
C ILE A 251 13.80 -10.42 18.49
N ASP A 252 13.21 -10.62 19.68
CA ASP A 252 13.44 -9.79 20.88
C ASP A 252 14.93 -9.61 21.20
N ALA A 253 15.67 -10.72 21.34
CA ALA A 253 17.09 -10.66 21.66
C ALA A 253 17.91 -9.93 20.56
N ALA A 254 17.54 -10.12 19.30
CA ALA A 254 18.20 -9.46 18.17
C ALA A 254 17.89 -7.96 18.13
N ALA A 255 16.63 -7.58 18.36
CA ALA A 255 16.18 -6.20 18.40
C ALA A 255 16.82 -5.45 19.58
N MET A 256 16.83 -6.02 20.79
CA MET A 256 17.49 -5.39 21.94
C MET A 256 19.00 -5.20 21.73
N ARG A 257 19.67 -6.15 21.04
CA ARG A 257 21.07 -6.00 20.65
C ARG A 257 21.28 -4.86 19.66
N ASP A 258 20.45 -4.81 18.62
CA ASP A 258 20.45 -3.72 17.63
C ASP A 258 20.27 -2.34 18.30
N MET A 259 19.34 -2.24 19.26
CA MET A 259 19.15 -1.04 20.08
C MET A 259 20.41 -0.61 20.82
N GLY A 260 21.19 -1.57 21.33
CA GLY A 260 22.47 -1.30 21.96
C GLY A 260 23.55 -0.79 20.99
N ILE A 261 23.60 -1.35 19.77
CA ILE A 261 24.54 -0.96 18.70
C ILE A 261 24.25 0.49 18.28
N TRP A 262 23.00 0.78 17.92
CA TRP A 262 22.60 2.10 17.44
C TRP A 262 21.96 2.99 18.53
N ARG A 263 22.38 2.85 19.79
CA ARG A 263 21.80 3.63 20.91
C ARG A 263 21.97 5.15 20.77
N ARG A 264 22.95 5.58 19.98
CA ARG A 264 23.27 7.00 19.72
C ARG A 264 22.69 7.51 18.40
N SER A 265 22.09 6.63 17.57
CA SER A 265 21.48 7.09 16.33
C SER A 265 20.16 7.79 16.63
N ARG A 266 19.81 8.77 15.78
CA ARG A 266 18.45 9.29 15.74
C ARG A 266 17.59 8.22 15.06
N ARG A 267 16.80 7.49 15.86
CA ARG A 267 15.89 6.42 15.40
C ARG A 267 14.52 6.94 14.94
N CYS A 268 14.32 8.26 14.98
CA CYS A 268 13.24 8.89 14.25
C CYS A 268 13.59 8.75 12.76
N GLY A 269 12.74 8.11 11.96
CA GLY A 269 12.98 7.85 10.54
C GLY A 269 13.01 9.13 9.70
N PHE A 270 12.30 9.14 8.57
CA PHE A 270 12.25 10.30 7.66
C PHE A 270 11.65 11.59 8.29
N TRP A 271 11.09 11.47 9.48
CA TRP A 271 10.27 12.47 10.17
C TRP A 271 10.72 12.68 11.63
N ASP A 272 10.19 13.71 12.28
CA ASP A 272 10.28 13.79 13.74
C ASP A 272 9.64 12.56 14.40
N CYS A 273 10.15 12.16 15.57
CA CYS A 273 9.69 10.95 16.26
C CYS A 273 8.21 11.07 16.63
N CYS A 274 7.33 10.37 15.91
CA CYS A 274 5.92 10.31 16.27
C CYS A 274 5.67 9.64 17.62
N SER A 275 6.43 8.57 17.90
CA SER A 275 6.48 7.93 19.21
C SER A 275 7.94 7.82 19.66
N LEU A 276 8.39 8.79 20.44
CA LEU A 276 9.76 8.81 20.96
C LEU A 276 10.03 7.62 21.89
N ALA A 277 9.02 7.18 22.64
CA ALA A 277 9.15 6.04 23.54
C ALA A 277 9.35 4.73 22.74
N ASP A 278 8.52 4.48 21.73
CA ASP A 278 8.64 3.29 20.86
C ASP A 278 9.98 3.25 20.12
N SER A 279 10.48 4.40 19.67
CA SER A 279 11.78 4.48 18.99
C SER A 279 12.97 4.04 19.88
N LYS A 280 12.75 3.98 21.20
CA LYS A 280 13.76 3.67 22.23
C LYS A 280 13.48 2.42 23.03
N ASP A 281 12.33 1.78 22.84
CA ASP A 281 12.00 0.50 23.49
C ASP A 281 11.22 -0.42 22.53
N PHE A 282 11.89 -1.48 22.05
CA PHE A 282 11.29 -2.46 21.14
C PHE A 282 10.09 -3.22 21.76
N ARG A 283 10.11 -3.48 23.06
CA ARG A 283 9.05 -4.22 23.74
C ARG A 283 7.83 -3.34 23.95
N LEU A 284 8.05 -2.07 24.29
CA LEU A 284 6.99 -1.07 24.30
C LEU A 284 6.37 -0.92 22.90
N ALA A 285 7.20 -0.72 21.87
CA ALA A 285 6.74 -0.60 20.49
C ALA A 285 5.93 -1.82 20.03
N SER A 286 6.34 -3.03 20.43
CA SER A 286 5.59 -4.26 20.15
C SER A 286 4.22 -4.28 20.85
N THR A 287 4.15 -3.79 22.08
CA THR A 287 2.91 -3.71 22.85
C THR A 287 1.95 -2.69 22.24
N ASP A 288 2.46 -1.53 21.84
CA ASP A 288 1.67 -0.48 21.22
C ASP A 288 1.22 -0.84 19.79
N LEU A 289 2.04 -1.59 19.04
CA LEU A 289 1.64 -2.19 17.76
C LEU A 289 0.45 -3.15 17.92
N GLU A 290 0.50 -4.06 18.90
CA GLU A 290 -0.61 -4.97 19.18
C GLU A 290 -1.89 -4.19 19.51
N LYS A 291 -1.78 -3.18 20.39
CA LYS A 291 -2.91 -2.32 20.78
C LYS A 291 -3.47 -1.54 19.60
N TYR A 292 -2.62 -0.98 18.75
CA TYR A 292 -3.03 -0.27 17.55
C TYR A 292 -3.85 -1.16 16.62
N LEU A 293 -3.33 -2.36 16.30
CA LEU A 293 -3.97 -3.30 15.38
C LEU A 293 -5.37 -3.70 15.84
N LEU A 294 -5.53 -4.01 17.14
CA LEU A 294 -6.82 -4.36 17.72
C LEU A 294 -7.81 -3.20 17.66
N ASN A 295 -7.39 -2.03 18.15
CA ASN A 295 -8.25 -0.85 18.17
C ASN A 295 -8.65 -0.41 16.76
N ARG A 296 -7.73 -0.52 15.78
CA ARG A 296 -8.03 -0.21 14.39
C ARG A 296 -8.98 -1.21 13.77
N ALA A 297 -8.81 -2.51 14.02
CA ALA A 297 -9.74 -3.53 13.54
C ALA A 297 -11.15 -3.30 14.12
N HIS A 298 -11.28 -3.03 15.43
CA HIS A 298 -12.57 -2.71 16.05
C HIS A 298 -13.20 -1.44 15.51
N TRP A 299 -12.39 -0.39 15.27
CA TRP A 299 -12.89 0.82 14.64
C TRP A 299 -13.49 0.52 13.25
N ILE A 300 -12.83 -0.29 12.43
CA ILE A 300 -13.35 -0.69 11.12
C ILE A 300 -14.62 -1.56 11.28
N ASP A 301 -14.64 -2.51 12.22
CA ASP A 301 -15.81 -3.35 12.51
C ASP A 301 -17.08 -2.50 12.75
N GLU A 302 -16.94 -1.40 13.49
CA GLU A 302 -18.04 -0.47 13.79
C GLU A 302 -18.48 0.37 12.58
N ARG A 303 -17.59 0.72 11.64
CA ARG A 303 -17.90 1.62 10.51
C ARG A 303 -18.20 0.92 9.19
N VAL A 304 -17.70 -0.30 8.98
CA VAL A 304 -17.76 -0.96 7.66
C VAL A 304 -19.19 -1.20 7.17
N GLY A 305 -20.17 -1.26 8.08
CA GLY A 305 -21.60 -1.37 7.74
C GLY A 305 -22.32 -0.03 7.51
N GLU A 306 -21.84 1.05 8.14
CA GLU A 306 -22.42 2.39 8.04
C GLU A 306 -21.73 3.25 6.97
N TRP A 307 -20.65 2.74 6.39
CA TRP A 307 -19.88 3.40 5.37
C TRP A 307 -20.76 3.72 4.15
N ARG A 308 -21.23 4.97 4.13
CA ARG A 308 -21.88 5.58 2.99
C ARG A 308 -20.83 6.40 2.28
N VAL A 309 -20.70 6.17 0.98
CA VAL A 309 -19.97 7.06 0.10
C VAL A 309 -20.70 8.41 0.14
N VAL A 310 -20.18 9.35 0.93
CA VAL A 310 -20.51 10.77 0.80
C VAL A 310 -19.96 11.26 -0.54
#